data_AF-A0A965HNS0-F1
#
_entry.id   AF-A0A965HNS0-F1
#
_cell.length_a   1.000
_cell.length_b   1.000
_cell.length_c   1.000
_cell.angle_alpha   90.00
_cell.angle_beta   90.00
_cell.angle_gamma   90.00
#
_symmetry.space_group_name_H-M   'P 1'
#
loop_
_entity.id
_entity.type
_entity.pdbx_description
1 polymer ?
#
loop_
_entity_poly.entity_id
_entity_poly.type
_entity_poly.pdbx_seq_one_letter_code
_entity_poly.pdbx_strand_id
1 'polypeptide(L)'
;MVAVNRREGALPLEFFTLVFNGMPFLPYHLEVWRRLELPWRWHVVEGAADLVKDTSWSVPLGGRLPPAVSRWNPGSSDGTREYLQKIHREEPERIVLHPHPKHRLWRGKVEMIRQITPHLHEPCLLWQVDVDEFWTPESVQRLHGLFLAHPDRTSAFLHCEYFIGPQRHVVSKDTWATGAQDWLRVWRFRKGMRWKDHEPPRLVNSRGQDVGKIHPFSRDETRRAGISFQHFAYALESQVQFKEIYYGYKGAVEKWKQLVSSRGPLTPDQFLPWAQPGANSMEWDSHRHGPNLLEQHLQTMESGSKRDQKSVDGSSSLAVVLRELILTQGLRKIVETGTFRGCGTSSILAGALEETGEKVSMHTIEVNPKNHRAACRHFRAKGWRRGFWRMPWQSGGFLQAWCGLSLKRSELPSRETIRSRCREAEKKGLYVDFAADRREEDYGRETGFRGADDLLRKCLRRMENRPDLVLLDSAGHVGWEEFQVFCQEVKSPCWLVLDDVFHLKHDVSLEAIRRDPRFQIHRLEKEKFGYCIARFEPVAPAPS
;
A
#
# COMPACT_ATOMS: atom_id res chain seq x y z
N MET A 1 52.29 -6.25 14.25
CA MET A 1 51.62 -5.60 13.10
C MET A 1 51.42 -6.64 12.02
N VAL A 2 50.24 -7.24 11.94
CA VAL A 2 49.88 -8.17 10.87
C VAL A 2 49.36 -7.34 9.71
N ALA A 3 49.92 -7.53 8.52
CA ALA A 3 49.52 -6.84 7.32
C ALA A 3 48.06 -7.20 6.98
N VAL A 4 47.15 -6.25 7.17
CA VAL A 4 45.77 -6.35 6.72
C VAL A 4 45.79 -6.42 5.20
N ASN A 5 45.36 -7.57 4.67
CA ASN A 5 45.30 -7.84 3.24
C ASN A 5 44.30 -6.85 2.60
N ARG A 6 44.79 -5.91 1.78
CA ARG A 6 44.00 -4.80 1.19
C ARG A 6 42.76 -5.23 0.39
N ARG A 7 42.58 -6.52 0.08
CA ARG A 7 41.39 -7.06 -0.61
C ARG A 7 40.22 -7.46 0.32
N GLU A 8 40.45 -7.63 1.63
CA GLU A 8 39.37 -7.90 2.60
C GLU A 8 38.79 -6.62 3.23
N GLY A 9 39.44 -5.47 3.03
CA GLY A 9 39.07 -4.20 3.67
C GLY A 9 37.79 -3.53 3.16
N ALA A 10 37.14 -4.07 2.12
CA ALA A 10 36.03 -3.39 1.45
C ALA A 10 34.69 -4.13 1.55
N LEU A 11 34.54 -5.12 2.45
CA LEU A 11 33.37 -6.00 2.61
C LEU A 11 32.04 -5.22 2.47
N PRO A 12 31.46 -5.12 1.26
CA PRO A 12 30.33 -4.24 1.01
C PRO A 12 29.05 -4.86 1.56
N LEU A 13 28.04 -4.02 1.75
CA LEU A 13 26.73 -4.44 2.21
C LEU A 13 25.82 -4.73 1.01
N GLU A 14 25.31 -5.95 0.94
CA GLU A 14 24.30 -6.34 -0.04
C GLU A 14 23.00 -6.61 0.73
N PHE A 15 22.14 -5.59 0.83
CA PHE A 15 20.82 -5.72 1.43
C PHE A 15 19.89 -6.44 0.45
N PHE A 16 19.00 -7.26 0.98
CA PHE A 16 17.90 -7.78 0.19
C PHE A 16 16.56 -7.81 0.93
N THR A 17 15.51 -7.57 0.16
CA THR A 17 14.14 -7.52 0.66
C THR A 17 13.22 -8.23 -0.32
N LEU A 18 12.48 -9.22 0.17
CA LEU A 18 11.33 -9.79 -0.54
C LEU A 18 10.10 -8.98 -0.15
N VAL A 19 9.34 -8.47 -1.13
CA VAL A 19 8.24 -7.55 -0.83
C VAL A 19 6.98 -7.84 -1.62
N PHE A 20 5.86 -7.83 -0.91
CA PHE A 20 4.52 -7.71 -1.46
C PHE A 20 3.75 -6.73 -0.56
N ASN A 21 3.33 -5.60 -1.10
CA ASN A 21 2.73 -4.48 -0.35
C ASN A 21 3.60 -4.00 0.84
N GLY A 22 4.74 -3.39 0.54
CA GLY A 22 5.72 -2.91 1.51
C GLY A 22 5.58 -1.45 1.96
N MET A 23 4.56 -0.73 1.50
CA MET A 23 4.30 0.63 1.99
C MET A 23 3.55 0.57 3.34
N PRO A 24 3.81 1.50 4.27
CA PRO A 24 4.66 2.69 4.15
C PRO A 24 6.13 2.48 4.57
N PHE A 25 6.62 1.24 4.69
CA PHE A 25 7.89 0.96 5.35
C PHE A 25 9.14 1.15 4.47
N LEU A 26 9.07 0.83 3.18
CA LEU A 26 10.22 0.91 2.26
C LEU A 26 10.98 2.26 2.26
N PRO A 27 10.32 3.43 2.37
CA PRO A 27 11.02 4.71 2.48
C PRO A 27 11.96 4.84 3.67
N TYR A 28 11.64 4.23 4.80
CA TYR A 28 12.51 4.23 5.97
C TYR A 28 13.84 3.53 5.65
N HIS A 29 13.78 2.36 5.02
CA HIS A 29 14.99 1.59 4.68
C HIS A 29 15.93 2.40 3.80
N LEU A 30 15.41 3.03 2.75
CA LEU A 30 16.24 3.86 1.86
C LEU A 30 16.85 5.06 2.59
N GLU A 31 16.13 5.70 3.50
CA GLU A 31 16.67 6.76 4.35
C GLU A 31 17.84 6.28 5.21
N VAL A 32 17.71 5.10 5.82
CA VAL A 32 18.78 4.46 6.60
C VAL A 32 19.98 4.14 5.71
N TRP A 33 19.79 3.50 4.56
CA TRP A 33 20.87 3.16 3.64
C TRP A 33 21.65 4.40 3.17
N ARG A 34 20.95 5.49 2.84
CA ARG A 34 21.56 6.76 2.42
C ARG A 34 22.43 7.41 3.50
N ARG A 35 22.22 7.07 4.78
CA ARG A 35 23.03 7.56 5.91
C ARG A 35 24.25 6.69 6.20
N LEU A 36 24.39 5.53 5.56
CA LEU A 36 25.56 4.66 5.76
C LEU A 36 26.80 5.24 5.06
N GLU A 37 27.91 5.26 5.79
CA GLU A 37 29.24 5.62 5.27
C GLU A 37 29.98 4.43 4.63
N LEU A 38 29.24 3.38 4.25
CA LEU A 38 29.76 2.12 3.74
C LEU A 38 29.27 1.88 2.30
N PRO A 39 30.02 1.19 1.44
CA PRO A 39 29.52 0.76 0.15
C PRO A 39 28.34 -0.20 0.35
N TRP A 40 27.20 0.12 -0.25
CA TRP A 40 26.00 -0.70 -0.17
C TRP A 40 25.27 -0.78 -1.51
N ARG A 41 24.53 -1.88 -1.67
CA ARG A 41 23.52 -2.07 -2.70
C ARG A 41 22.32 -2.78 -2.08
N TRP A 42 21.13 -2.45 -2.57
CA TRP A 42 19.86 -2.97 -2.11
C TRP A 42 19.13 -3.68 -3.24
N HIS A 43 18.94 -4.98 -3.06
CA HIS A 43 18.22 -5.84 -3.98
C HIS A 43 16.77 -6.02 -3.52
N VAL A 44 15.82 -5.66 -4.38
CA VAL A 44 14.39 -5.82 -4.07
C VAL A 44 13.75 -6.78 -5.05
N VAL A 45 13.12 -7.83 -4.52
CA VAL A 45 12.33 -8.79 -5.29
C VAL A 45 10.87 -8.59 -4.94
N GLU A 46 10.13 -7.99 -5.87
CA GLU A 46 8.74 -7.57 -5.66
C GLU A 46 7.77 -8.62 -6.22
N GLY A 47 6.64 -8.81 -5.55
CA GLY A 47 5.46 -9.55 -6.01
C GLY A 47 5.05 -10.72 -5.13
N ALA A 48 3.85 -11.26 -5.40
CA ALA A 48 3.23 -12.28 -4.58
C ALA A 48 3.89 -13.67 -4.76
N ALA A 49 4.16 -14.30 -3.62
CA ALA A 49 4.63 -15.68 -3.55
C ALA A 49 3.47 -16.64 -3.32
N ASP A 50 3.38 -17.66 -4.16
CA ASP A 50 2.44 -18.77 -4.01
C ASP A 50 2.73 -19.57 -2.72
N LEU A 51 1.69 -20.20 -2.16
CA LEU A 51 1.75 -20.91 -0.88
C LEU A 51 2.26 -22.35 -1.09
N VAL A 52 3.49 -22.45 -1.57
CA VAL A 52 4.15 -23.70 -1.92
C VAL A 52 5.50 -23.81 -1.22
N LYS A 53 6.04 -25.02 -1.13
CA LYS A 53 7.34 -25.30 -0.49
C LYS A 53 7.34 -24.83 0.97
N ASP A 54 8.18 -23.87 1.32
CA ASP A 54 8.41 -23.34 2.67
C ASP A 54 7.25 -22.48 3.21
N THR A 55 6.25 -22.15 2.39
CA THR A 55 4.98 -21.55 2.84
C THR A 55 3.78 -22.52 2.73
N SER A 56 3.99 -23.79 2.36
CA SER A 56 2.88 -24.76 2.19
C SER A 56 2.21 -25.17 3.51
N TRP A 57 2.88 -24.97 4.64
CA TRP A 57 2.37 -25.29 5.98
C TRP A 57 1.12 -24.49 6.34
N SER A 58 0.87 -23.34 5.71
CA SER A 58 -0.30 -22.51 5.99
C SER A 58 -1.55 -22.94 5.21
N VAL A 59 -1.41 -23.72 4.14
CA VAL A 59 -2.55 -24.18 3.33
C VAL A 59 -3.54 -25.00 4.15
N PRO A 60 -3.13 -25.98 4.99
CA PRO A 60 -4.03 -26.69 5.89
C PRO A 60 -4.74 -25.79 6.92
N LEU A 61 -4.17 -24.61 7.25
CA LEU A 61 -4.79 -23.62 8.13
C LEU A 61 -5.83 -22.73 7.41
N GLY A 62 -6.03 -22.92 6.11
CA GLY A 62 -6.90 -22.10 5.27
C GLY A 62 -6.18 -20.91 4.62
N GLY A 63 -4.84 -20.89 4.69
CA GLY A 63 -3.99 -19.91 4.01
C GLY A 63 -4.22 -19.92 2.50
N ARG A 64 -4.37 -18.74 1.93
CA ARG A 64 -4.59 -18.53 0.50
C ARG A 64 -4.08 -17.16 0.06
N LEU A 65 -3.90 -16.97 -1.24
CA LEU A 65 -3.62 -15.64 -1.76
C LEU A 65 -4.84 -14.72 -1.57
N PRO A 66 -4.63 -13.42 -1.29
CA PRO A 66 -5.71 -12.45 -1.29
C PRO A 66 -6.49 -12.47 -2.62
N PRO A 67 -7.81 -12.29 -2.63
CA PRO A 67 -8.62 -12.39 -3.86
C PRO A 67 -8.17 -11.46 -5.00
N ALA A 68 -7.58 -10.31 -4.67
CA ALA A 68 -7.06 -9.36 -5.65
C ALA A 68 -5.74 -9.81 -6.31
N VAL A 69 -5.09 -10.84 -5.77
CA VAL A 69 -3.81 -11.39 -6.25
C VAL A 69 -4.08 -12.57 -7.17
N SER A 70 -3.51 -12.52 -8.37
CA SER A 70 -3.58 -13.63 -9.33
C SER A 70 -2.31 -13.71 -10.17
N ARG A 71 -2.18 -14.77 -10.97
CA ARG A 71 -1.11 -14.85 -11.98
C ARG A 71 -1.11 -13.67 -12.97
N TRP A 72 -2.27 -13.03 -13.17
CA TRP A 72 -2.43 -11.87 -14.07
C TRP A 72 -2.19 -10.55 -13.34
N ASN A 73 -2.35 -10.53 -12.02
CA ASN A 73 -2.05 -9.40 -11.15
C ASN A 73 -1.21 -9.82 -9.93
N PRO A 74 0.09 -10.14 -10.14
CA PRO A 74 0.92 -10.67 -9.05
C PRO A 74 1.69 -9.56 -8.32
N GLY A 75 1.53 -8.30 -8.74
CA GLY A 75 2.24 -7.16 -8.19
C GLY A 75 1.57 -6.56 -6.96
N SER A 76 2.35 -5.82 -6.20
CA SER A 76 1.93 -4.97 -5.11
C SER A 76 1.02 -3.86 -5.63
N SER A 77 0.03 -3.48 -4.82
CA SER A 77 -1.05 -2.56 -5.17
C SER A 77 -1.11 -1.30 -4.31
N ASP A 78 -0.27 -1.22 -3.28
CA ASP A 78 -0.24 -0.18 -2.23
C ASP A 78 0.72 1.00 -2.53
N GLY A 79 1.14 1.16 -3.79
CA GLY A 79 2.16 2.15 -4.17
C GLY A 79 3.60 1.65 -4.08
N THR A 80 3.85 0.43 -3.59
CA THR A 80 5.19 -0.18 -3.52
C THR A 80 5.87 -0.19 -4.88
N ARG A 81 5.16 -0.60 -5.94
CA ARG A 81 5.76 -0.75 -7.27
C ARG A 81 6.18 0.61 -7.84
N GLU A 82 5.34 1.62 -7.69
CA GLU A 82 5.60 2.99 -8.10
C GLU A 82 6.79 3.58 -7.34
N TYR A 83 6.84 3.35 -6.02
CA TYR A 83 7.94 3.77 -5.17
C TYR A 83 9.26 3.11 -5.60
N LEU A 84 9.27 1.79 -5.77
CA LEU A 84 10.46 1.04 -6.21
C LEU A 84 10.96 1.51 -7.58
N GLN A 85 10.06 1.69 -8.55
CA GLN A 85 10.41 2.20 -9.88
C GLN A 85 10.93 3.64 -9.85
N LYS A 86 10.46 4.47 -8.91
CA LYS A 86 10.98 5.82 -8.69
C LYS A 86 12.41 5.74 -8.17
N ILE A 87 12.64 5.07 -7.05
CA ILE A 87 13.96 5.04 -6.41
C ILE A 87 15.01 4.34 -7.27
N HIS A 88 14.64 3.30 -8.01
CA HIS A 88 15.54 2.64 -8.95
C HIS A 88 15.99 3.57 -10.09
N ARG A 89 15.11 4.46 -10.58
CA ARG A 89 15.50 5.47 -11.57
C ARG A 89 16.39 6.55 -10.98
N GLU A 90 16.20 6.89 -9.70
CA GLU A 90 17.00 7.89 -8.99
C GLU A 90 18.39 7.35 -8.64
N GLU A 91 18.51 6.07 -8.26
CA GLU A 91 19.77 5.44 -7.84
C GLU A 91 19.99 4.04 -8.47
N PRO A 92 20.11 3.94 -9.81
CA PRO A 92 20.15 2.64 -10.51
C PRO A 92 21.37 1.77 -10.17
N GLU A 93 22.47 2.38 -9.73
CA GLU A 93 23.71 1.67 -9.36
C GLU A 93 23.62 0.99 -7.97
N ARG A 94 22.77 1.53 -7.09
CA ARG A 94 22.62 1.08 -5.70
C ARG A 94 21.34 0.30 -5.47
N ILE A 95 20.29 0.53 -6.25
CA ILE A 95 19.00 -0.12 -6.08
C ILE A 95 18.75 -1.05 -7.25
N VAL A 96 18.72 -2.35 -6.99
CA VAL A 96 18.53 -3.38 -8.01
C VAL A 96 17.15 -3.99 -7.86
N LEU A 97 16.28 -3.75 -8.83
CA LEU A 97 14.95 -4.37 -8.90
C LEU A 97 15.02 -5.66 -9.71
N HIS A 98 14.61 -6.77 -9.09
CA HIS A 98 14.51 -8.04 -9.78
C HIS A 98 13.14 -8.17 -10.43
N PRO A 99 13.06 -8.33 -11.76
CA PRO A 99 11.80 -8.27 -12.47
C PRO A 99 10.91 -9.47 -12.11
N HIS A 100 9.65 -9.17 -11.81
CA HIS A 100 8.65 -10.21 -11.64
C HIS A 100 8.35 -10.91 -12.98
N PRO A 101 8.27 -12.25 -13.01
CA PRO A 101 7.87 -12.98 -14.20
C PRO A 101 6.47 -12.57 -14.68
N LYS A 102 6.28 -12.39 -16.00
CA LYS A 102 4.94 -12.09 -16.53
C LYS A 102 4.02 -13.30 -16.40
N HIS A 103 2.75 -13.05 -16.06
CA HIS A 103 1.65 -14.04 -16.12
C HIS A 103 1.78 -15.28 -15.19
N ARG A 104 2.59 -15.20 -14.13
CA ARG A 104 2.70 -16.25 -13.10
C ARG A 104 3.08 -15.64 -11.76
N LEU A 105 2.81 -16.32 -10.66
CA LEU A 105 3.31 -15.97 -9.32
C LEU A 105 4.74 -16.49 -9.11
N TRP A 106 5.42 -16.01 -8.06
CA TRP A 106 6.63 -16.68 -7.56
C TRP A 106 6.24 -18.03 -6.95
N ARG A 107 6.99 -19.10 -7.26
CA ARG A 107 6.81 -20.45 -6.73
C ARG A 107 7.48 -20.57 -5.36
N GLY A 108 6.97 -19.79 -4.42
CA GLY A 108 7.48 -19.63 -3.05
C GLY A 108 8.64 -18.64 -2.94
N LYS A 109 8.93 -18.23 -1.71
CA LYS A 109 9.96 -17.21 -1.39
C LYS A 109 11.38 -17.66 -1.76
N VAL A 110 11.65 -18.96 -1.79
CA VAL A 110 12.93 -19.51 -2.31
C VAL A 110 13.18 -19.11 -3.77
N GLU A 111 12.16 -19.05 -4.61
CA GLU A 111 12.37 -18.61 -6.00
C GLU A 111 12.77 -17.14 -6.06
N MET A 112 12.15 -16.31 -5.22
CA MET A 112 12.43 -14.88 -5.13
C MET A 112 13.87 -14.64 -4.69
N ILE A 113 14.30 -15.24 -3.58
CA ILE A 113 15.63 -14.99 -3.03
C ILE A 113 16.76 -15.47 -3.95
N ARG A 114 16.50 -16.52 -4.76
CA ARG A 114 17.45 -17.02 -5.75
C ARG A 114 17.67 -16.08 -6.93
N GLN A 115 16.79 -15.11 -7.17
CA GLN A 115 17.02 -14.08 -8.20
C GLN A 115 18.18 -13.18 -7.82
N ILE A 116 18.49 -13.02 -6.54
CA ILE A 116 19.49 -12.07 -6.06
C ILE A 116 20.91 -12.61 -6.25
N THR A 117 21.12 -13.90 -5.96
CA THR A 117 22.46 -14.53 -5.88
C THR A 117 23.37 -14.25 -7.08
N PRO A 118 22.90 -14.31 -8.35
CA PRO A 118 23.76 -14.03 -9.51
C PRO A 118 24.26 -12.58 -9.62
N HIS A 119 23.70 -11.65 -8.85
CA HIS A 119 23.95 -10.20 -8.94
C HIS A 119 24.74 -9.64 -7.76
N LEU A 120 25.12 -10.48 -6.79
CA LEU A 120 25.85 -10.07 -5.60
C LEU A 120 27.32 -9.79 -5.93
N HIS A 121 27.89 -8.74 -5.33
CA HIS A 121 29.34 -8.63 -5.27
C HIS A 121 29.92 -9.59 -4.24
N GLU A 122 31.11 -10.10 -4.52
CA GLU A 122 31.75 -11.11 -3.68
C GLU A 122 33.20 -10.71 -3.36
N PRO A 123 33.67 -10.89 -2.11
CA PRO A 123 32.89 -11.22 -0.91
C PRO A 123 32.05 -10.03 -0.42
N CYS A 124 30.94 -10.29 0.28
CA CYS A 124 30.09 -9.24 0.88
C CYS A 124 29.44 -9.69 2.20
N LEU A 125 28.83 -8.74 2.92
CA LEU A 125 27.81 -9.06 3.92
C LEU A 125 26.44 -9.04 3.25
N LEU A 126 25.85 -10.21 3.11
CA LEU A 126 24.51 -10.40 2.60
C LEU A 126 23.53 -10.24 3.76
N TRP A 127 22.63 -9.27 3.66
CA TRP A 127 21.78 -8.83 4.76
C TRP A 127 20.31 -8.92 4.38
N GLN A 128 19.57 -9.81 5.03
CA GLN A 128 18.12 -9.91 4.87
C GLN A 128 17.43 -8.81 5.68
N VAL A 129 16.54 -8.06 5.04
CA VAL A 129 15.70 -7.07 5.70
C VAL A 129 14.26 -7.25 5.22
N ASP A 130 13.40 -7.75 6.09
CA ASP A 130 11.97 -7.78 5.81
C ASP A 130 11.43 -6.34 5.87
N VAL A 131 10.36 -6.04 5.12
CA VAL A 131 9.89 -4.66 4.97
C VAL A 131 9.49 -4.01 6.30
N ASP A 132 9.07 -4.79 7.28
CA ASP A 132 8.66 -4.33 8.61
C ASP A 132 9.80 -4.36 9.65
N GLU A 133 11.06 -4.54 9.24
CA GLU A 133 12.25 -4.56 10.12
C GLU A 133 13.05 -3.25 10.07
N PHE A 134 12.97 -2.45 11.12
CA PHE A 134 13.56 -1.13 11.21
C PHE A 134 14.93 -1.20 11.90
N TRP A 135 15.97 -0.86 11.14
CA TRP A 135 17.36 -0.80 11.57
C TRP A 135 17.84 0.64 11.69
N THR A 136 18.70 0.94 12.66
CA THR A 136 19.40 2.23 12.69
C THR A 136 20.74 2.16 11.94
N PRO A 137 21.24 3.27 11.37
CA PRO A 137 22.57 3.31 10.75
C PRO A 137 23.68 2.80 11.68
N GLU A 138 23.60 3.13 12.96
CA GLU A 138 24.60 2.76 13.97
C GLU A 138 24.63 1.25 14.21
N SER A 139 23.46 0.59 14.31
CA SER A 139 23.38 -0.88 14.42
C SER A 139 24.01 -1.55 13.21
N VAL A 140 23.76 -1.03 12.00
CA VAL A 140 24.30 -1.56 10.74
C VAL A 140 25.83 -1.43 10.70
N GLN A 141 26.35 -0.22 10.98
CA GLN A 141 27.79 0.05 10.98
C GLN A 141 28.53 -0.74 12.06
N ARG A 142 27.94 -0.90 13.27
CA ARG A 142 28.54 -1.71 14.34
C ARG A 142 28.65 -3.18 13.96
N LEU A 143 27.58 -3.76 13.38
CA LEU A 143 27.63 -5.16 12.97
C LEU A 143 28.64 -5.38 11.84
N HIS A 144 28.70 -4.47 10.88
CA HIS A 144 29.73 -4.49 9.84
C HIS A 144 31.15 -4.46 10.44
N GLY A 145 31.39 -3.57 11.40
CA GLY A 145 32.65 -3.49 12.15
C GLY A 145 33.01 -4.79 12.87
N LEU A 146 32.04 -5.47 13.49
CA LEU A 146 32.26 -6.78 14.10
C LEU A 146 32.72 -7.83 13.07
N PHE A 147 32.09 -7.89 11.90
CA PHE A 147 32.53 -8.78 10.84
C PHE A 147 33.93 -8.43 10.30
N LEU A 148 34.31 -7.15 10.25
CA LEU A 148 35.68 -6.79 9.88
C LEU A 148 36.70 -7.24 10.94
N ALA A 149 36.37 -7.08 12.23
CA ALA A 149 37.24 -7.48 13.34
C ALA A 149 37.38 -9.00 13.49
N HIS A 150 36.37 -9.77 13.08
CA HIS A 150 36.33 -11.23 13.20
C HIS A 150 36.08 -11.91 11.84
N PRO A 151 37.13 -12.06 11.00
CA PRO A 151 37.02 -12.62 9.65
C PRO A 151 36.60 -14.11 9.61
N ASP A 152 36.76 -14.83 10.73
CA ASP A 152 36.33 -16.22 10.91
C ASP A 152 34.82 -16.39 11.07
N ARG A 153 34.10 -15.33 11.47
CA ARG A 153 32.65 -15.35 11.67
C ARG A 153 31.91 -15.32 10.34
N THR A 154 30.94 -16.23 10.19
CA THR A 154 30.22 -16.40 8.91
C THR A 154 28.80 -15.85 8.90
N SER A 155 28.20 -15.60 10.06
CA SER A 155 26.83 -15.12 10.16
C SER A 155 26.57 -14.48 11.53
N ALA A 156 25.40 -13.85 11.69
CA ALA A 156 24.99 -13.24 12.94
C ALA A 156 23.53 -13.55 13.27
N PHE A 157 23.29 -13.99 14.52
CA PHE A 157 21.99 -13.95 15.18
C PHE A 157 21.83 -12.65 15.96
N LEU A 158 20.63 -12.06 15.91
CA LEU A 158 20.37 -10.71 16.43
C LEU A 158 19.23 -10.71 17.45
N HIS A 159 19.25 -9.70 18.33
CA HIS A 159 18.10 -9.41 19.19
C HIS A 159 17.12 -8.51 18.44
N CYS A 160 15.85 -8.88 18.48
CA CYS A 160 14.75 -8.15 17.87
C CYS A 160 13.83 -7.62 18.96
N GLU A 161 13.52 -6.33 18.91
CA GLU A 161 12.38 -5.76 19.64
C GLU A 161 11.11 -6.08 18.83
N TYR A 162 10.38 -7.13 19.22
CA TYR A 162 9.29 -7.70 18.43
C TYR A 162 7.94 -7.08 18.76
N PHE A 163 7.43 -6.25 17.86
CA PHE A 163 6.17 -5.51 18.02
C PHE A 163 4.97 -6.30 17.50
N ILE A 164 3.95 -6.39 18.36
CA ILE A 164 2.65 -7.04 18.10
C ILE A 164 1.48 -6.05 18.08
N GLY A 165 1.81 -4.77 17.97
CA GLY A 165 0.93 -3.61 17.83
C GLY A 165 1.79 -2.41 17.49
N PRO A 166 1.21 -1.25 17.14
CA PRO A 166 1.97 -0.04 16.79
C PRO A 166 2.86 0.44 17.94
N GLN A 167 2.45 0.21 19.19
CA GLN A 167 3.18 0.61 20.40
C GLN A 167 3.43 -0.56 21.36
N ARG A 168 3.08 -1.80 21.02
CA ARG A 168 3.18 -2.95 21.94
C ARG A 168 4.19 -3.96 21.45
N HIS A 169 5.08 -4.40 22.35
CA HIS A 169 6.16 -5.35 22.05
C HIS A 169 6.27 -6.46 23.07
N VAL A 170 6.87 -7.59 22.68
CA VAL A 170 7.18 -8.72 23.56
C VAL A 170 8.41 -8.38 24.41
N VAL A 171 8.27 -8.49 25.73
CA VAL A 171 9.34 -8.15 26.72
C VAL A 171 9.98 -9.38 27.34
N SER A 172 9.32 -10.53 27.29
CA SER A 172 9.85 -11.78 27.83
C SER A 172 11.02 -12.29 26.97
N LYS A 173 12.09 -12.73 27.63
CA LYS A 173 13.30 -13.25 26.99
C LYS A 173 13.15 -14.75 26.69
N ASP A 174 13.66 -15.19 25.55
CA ASP A 174 13.67 -16.61 25.14
C ASP A 174 12.26 -17.23 25.09
N THR A 175 11.29 -16.42 24.64
CA THR A 175 9.89 -16.83 24.43
C THR A 175 9.50 -16.66 22.95
N TRP A 176 8.24 -16.35 22.67
CA TRP A 176 7.79 -16.07 21.31
C TRP A 176 8.59 -14.94 20.67
N ALA A 177 9.25 -15.23 19.55
CA ALA A 177 9.99 -14.28 18.73
C ALA A 177 11.16 -13.56 19.43
N THR A 178 11.61 -14.08 20.58
CA THR A 178 12.74 -13.53 21.34
C THR A 178 13.80 -14.58 21.68
N GLY A 179 13.74 -15.76 21.06
CA GLY A 179 14.69 -16.85 21.20
C GLY A 179 16.10 -16.53 20.66
N ALA A 180 17.10 -17.21 21.18
CA ALA A 180 18.50 -16.97 20.81
C ALA A 180 18.85 -17.26 19.35
N GLN A 181 18.01 -18.04 18.65
CA GLN A 181 18.21 -18.44 17.26
C GLN A 181 17.10 -17.96 16.31
N ASP A 182 16.19 -17.10 16.79
CA ASP A 182 15.02 -16.68 16.01
C ASP A 182 15.40 -15.79 14.82
N TRP A 183 16.41 -14.93 14.99
CA TRP A 183 16.71 -13.86 14.05
C TRP A 183 18.12 -13.98 13.45
N LEU A 184 18.27 -14.90 12.49
CA LEU A 184 19.43 -14.95 11.59
C LEU A 184 19.20 -13.99 10.43
N ARG A 185 20.02 -12.93 10.31
CA ARG A 185 19.81 -11.86 9.31
C ARG A 185 21.00 -11.55 8.41
N VAL A 186 22.22 -11.88 8.83
CA VAL A 186 23.43 -11.49 8.11
C VAL A 186 24.34 -12.69 7.90
N TRP A 187 24.88 -12.82 6.69
CA TRP A 187 25.87 -13.83 6.31
C TRP A 187 27.05 -13.18 5.61
N ARG A 188 28.25 -13.70 5.87
CA ARG A 188 29.43 -13.43 5.05
C ARG A 188 29.36 -14.28 3.78
N PHE A 189 28.86 -13.68 2.71
CA PHE A 189 28.63 -14.34 1.44
C PHE A 189 29.92 -14.44 0.62
N ARG A 190 30.09 -15.59 -0.05
CA ARG A 190 31.21 -15.88 -0.95
C ARG A 190 30.74 -16.76 -2.11
N LYS A 191 31.52 -16.77 -3.19
CA LYS A 191 31.29 -17.60 -4.37
C LYS A 191 30.92 -19.04 -4.04
N GLY A 192 29.91 -19.56 -4.73
CA GLY A 192 29.47 -20.96 -4.61
C GLY A 192 28.52 -21.23 -3.44
N MET A 193 28.14 -20.22 -2.66
CA MET A 193 27.04 -20.32 -1.71
C MET A 193 25.68 -20.24 -2.42
N ARG A 194 24.68 -20.95 -1.90
CA ARG A 194 23.31 -20.99 -2.49
C ARG A 194 22.22 -21.12 -1.44
N TRP A 195 21.05 -20.57 -1.74
CA TRP A 195 19.87 -20.68 -0.89
C TRP A 195 19.24 -22.07 -0.95
N LYS A 196 19.15 -22.71 0.21
CA LYS A 196 18.40 -23.95 0.40
C LYS A 196 16.92 -23.64 0.69
N ASP A 197 16.64 -22.71 1.61
CA ASP A 197 15.29 -22.34 2.06
C ASP A 197 15.24 -20.87 2.50
N HIS A 198 14.04 -20.30 2.59
CA HIS A 198 13.79 -18.95 3.08
C HIS A 198 13.18 -18.92 4.50
N GLU A 199 12.32 -19.88 4.85
CA GLU A 199 11.66 -19.94 6.16
C GLU A 199 11.90 -21.29 6.87
N PRO A 200 12.84 -21.37 7.83
CA PRO A 200 13.86 -20.37 8.17
C PRO A 200 14.94 -20.23 7.08
N PRO A 201 15.68 -19.10 7.01
CA PRO A 201 16.64 -18.85 5.94
C PRO A 201 17.87 -19.74 6.09
N ARG A 202 18.17 -20.54 5.06
CA ARG A 202 19.34 -21.43 5.02
C ARG A 202 20.18 -21.19 3.79
N LEU A 203 21.33 -20.55 3.98
CA LEU A 203 22.38 -20.40 2.97
C LEU A 203 23.42 -21.51 3.16
N VAL A 204 23.68 -22.31 2.11
CA VAL A 204 24.66 -23.40 2.18
C VAL A 204 25.90 -23.13 1.32
N ASN A 205 27.06 -23.60 1.78
CA ASN A 205 28.31 -23.54 1.02
C ASN A 205 28.38 -24.66 -0.04
N SER A 206 29.49 -24.74 -0.79
CA SER A 206 29.72 -25.76 -1.82
C SER A 206 29.73 -27.20 -1.30
N ARG A 207 29.99 -27.41 0.01
CA ARG A 207 29.91 -28.71 0.70
C ARG A 207 28.51 -29.01 1.24
N GLY A 208 27.53 -28.14 1.01
CA GLY A 208 26.17 -28.26 1.53
C GLY A 208 26.02 -27.94 3.02
N GLN A 209 27.03 -27.38 3.66
CA GLN A 209 26.99 -26.99 5.07
C GLN A 209 26.26 -25.65 5.23
N ASP A 210 25.41 -25.55 6.25
CA ASP A 210 24.66 -24.34 6.60
C ASP A 210 25.59 -23.24 7.13
N VAL A 211 25.80 -22.20 6.33
CA VAL A 211 26.68 -21.07 6.64
C VAL A 211 26.19 -20.32 7.88
N GLY A 212 24.89 -20.35 8.17
CA GLY A 212 24.31 -19.75 9.37
C GLY A 212 24.80 -20.37 10.69
N LYS A 213 25.39 -21.57 10.63
CA LYS A 213 25.81 -22.35 11.80
C LYS A 213 27.33 -22.48 11.94
N ILE A 214 28.11 -21.93 11.01
CA ILE A 214 29.58 -22.08 10.99
C ILE A 214 30.21 -20.92 11.79
N HIS A 215 30.37 -21.07 13.11
CA HIS A 215 30.91 -19.99 13.95
C HIS A 215 30.13 -18.66 13.80
N PRO A 216 28.81 -18.66 14.03
CA PRO A 216 28.03 -17.43 14.02
C PRO A 216 28.39 -16.54 15.21
N PHE A 217 28.18 -15.22 15.06
CA PHE A 217 27.92 -14.40 16.24
C PHE A 217 26.57 -14.79 16.85
N SER A 218 26.57 -15.05 18.16
CA SER A 218 25.35 -15.28 18.93
C SER A 218 24.55 -13.99 19.14
N ARG A 219 23.23 -14.12 19.38
CA ARG A 219 22.36 -13.00 19.78
C ARG A 219 22.94 -12.21 20.95
N ASP A 220 23.48 -12.90 21.96
CA ASP A 220 23.97 -12.24 23.17
C ASP A 220 25.30 -11.50 22.92
N GLU A 221 26.16 -11.98 22.01
CA GLU A 221 27.33 -11.23 21.54
C GLU A 221 26.92 -9.94 20.81
N THR A 222 25.99 -10.03 19.86
CA THR A 222 25.55 -8.87 19.07
C THR A 222 24.79 -7.86 19.92
N ARG A 223 23.92 -8.33 20.83
CA ARG A 223 23.22 -7.46 21.79
C ARG A 223 24.18 -6.73 22.73
N ARG A 224 25.22 -7.40 23.24
CA ARG A 224 26.26 -6.74 24.07
C ARG A 224 27.02 -5.67 23.31
N ALA A 225 27.17 -5.82 22.00
CA ALA A 225 27.73 -4.80 21.12
C ALA A 225 26.75 -3.66 20.78
N GLY A 226 25.55 -3.63 21.38
CA GLY A 226 24.54 -2.61 21.15
C GLY A 226 23.93 -2.68 19.75
N ILE A 227 23.77 -3.91 19.21
CA ILE A 227 23.17 -4.18 17.90
C ILE A 227 21.81 -4.83 18.10
N SER A 228 20.76 -4.15 17.66
CA SER A 228 19.39 -4.65 17.61
C SER A 228 18.61 -3.92 16.51
N PHE A 229 17.40 -4.40 16.25
CA PHE A 229 16.42 -3.80 15.33
C PHE A 229 15.00 -3.94 15.90
N GLN A 230 14.07 -3.16 15.37
CA GLN A 230 12.64 -3.24 15.72
C GLN A 230 11.89 -3.97 14.61
N HIS A 231 11.09 -4.99 14.94
CA HIS A 231 10.26 -5.70 13.96
C HIS A 231 8.79 -5.43 14.21
N PHE A 232 8.16 -4.72 13.28
CA PHE A 232 6.76 -4.32 13.33
C PHE A 232 5.84 -5.39 12.72
N ALA A 233 5.90 -6.59 13.29
CA ALA A 233 5.24 -7.78 12.74
C ALA A 233 3.70 -7.67 12.68
N TYR A 234 3.09 -6.89 13.56
CA TYR A 234 1.64 -6.63 13.58
C TYR A 234 1.33 -5.17 13.92
N ALA A 235 1.97 -4.22 13.22
CA ALA A 235 1.79 -2.80 13.54
C ALA A 235 0.59 -2.15 12.84
N LEU A 236 0.28 -2.57 11.61
CA LEU A 236 -0.82 -2.03 10.81
C LEU A 236 -1.92 -3.06 10.62
N GLU A 237 -3.19 -2.61 10.62
CA GLU A 237 -4.33 -3.49 10.34
C GLU A 237 -4.21 -4.21 8.99
N SER A 238 -3.68 -3.54 7.97
CA SER A 238 -3.44 -4.13 6.64
C SER A 238 -2.43 -5.29 6.66
N GLN A 239 -1.38 -5.21 7.49
CA GLN A 239 -0.44 -6.32 7.69
C GLN A 239 -1.16 -7.51 8.33
N VAL A 240 -1.99 -7.25 9.35
CA VAL A 240 -2.74 -8.30 10.06
C VAL A 240 -3.77 -8.95 9.13
N GLN A 241 -4.49 -8.16 8.35
CA GLN A 241 -5.45 -8.64 7.35
C GLN A 241 -4.78 -9.49 6.29
N PHE A 242 -3.59 -9.09 5.82
CA PHE A 242 -2.81 -9.91 4.91
C PHE A 242 -2.44 -11.25 5.56
N LYS A 243 -1.96 -11.26 6.81
CA LYS A 243 -1.60 -12.49 7.54
C LYS A 243 -2.80 -13.38 7.83
N GLU A 244 -3.98 -12.81 8.11
CA GLU A 244 -5.25 -13.52 8.26
C GLU A 244 -5.56 -14.38 7.03
N ILE A 245 -5.41 -13.79 5.84
CA ILE A 245 -5.72 -14.46 4.57
C ILE A 245 -4.58 -15.38 4.14
N TYR A 246 -3.35 -14.88 4.14
CA TYR A 246 -2.17 -15.57 3.60
C TYR A 246 -1.71 -16.75 4.45
N TYR A 247 -1.75 -16.63 5.78
CA TYR A 247 -1.37 -17.73 6.67
C TYR A 247 -2.56 -18.52 7.22
N GLY A 248 -3.79 -18.10 6.92
CA GLY A 248 -5.00 -18.76 7.44
C GLY A 248 -5.27 -18.45 8.91
N TYR A 249 -4.73 -17.35 9.43
CA TYR A 249 -4.90 -16.91 10.81
C TYR A 249 -6.31 -16.36 11.07
N LYS A 250 -7.32 -17.24 11.02
CA LYS A 250 -8.75 -16.88 11.09
C LYS A 250 -9.07 -15.99 12.30
N GLY A 251 -9.66 -14.82 12.02
CA GLY A 251 -10.05 -13.83 13.04
C GLY A 251 -8.89 -13.04 13.63
N ALA A 252 -7.72 -13.06 13.00
CA ALA A 252 -6.55 -12.28 13.41
C ALA A 252 -6.85 -10.79 13.55
N VAL A 253 -7.59 -10.18 12.62
CA VAL A 253 -7.87 -8.74 12.66
C VAL A 253 -8.68 -8.37 13.90
N GLU A 254 -9.73 -9.13 14.18
CA GLU A 254 -10.59 -8.91 15.34
C GLU A 254 -9.81 -9.06 16.65
N LYS A 255 -9.06 -10.14 16.80
CA LYS A 255 -8.30 -10.39 18.04
C LYS A 255 -7.12 -9.43 18.20
N TRP A 256 -6.50 -9.02 17.10
CA TRP A 256 -5.47 -7.99 17.14
C TRP A 256 -6.04 -6.64 17.59
N LYS A 257 -7.25 -6.26 17.15
CA LYS A 257 -7.94 -5.05 17.65
C LYS A 257 -8.19 -5.12 19.16
N GLN A 258 -8.54 -6.30 19.69
CA GLN A 258 -8.67 -6.52 21.13
C GLN A 258 -7.33 -6.38 21.85
N LEU A 259 -6.25 -6.93 21.30
CA LEU A 259 -4.90 -6.83 21.85
C LEU A 259 -4.43 -5.37 21.95
N VAL A 260 -4.53 -4.60 20.86
CA VAL A 260 -4.01 -3.22 20.81
C VAL A 260 -4.86 -2.22 21.60
N SER A 261 -6.12 -2.55 21.90
CA SER A 261 -6.99 -1.73 22.77
C SER A 261 -6.85 -2.07 24.25
N SER A 262 -6.26 -3.21 24.58
CA SER A 262 -6.03 -3.66 25.95
C SER A 262 -4.82 -2.95 26.58
N ARG A 263 -4.91 -2.65 27.88
CA ARG A 263 -3.87 -1.92 28.62
C ARG A 263 -3.13 -2.83 29.60
N GLY A 264 -1.93 -2.41 29.98
CA GLY A 264 -1.07 -3.12 30.94
C GLY A 264 -0.29 -4.28 30.31
N PRO A 265 0.40 -5.08 31.14
CA PRO A 265 1.05 -6.30 30.69
C PRO A 265 0.03 -7.31 30.16
N LEU A 266 0.29 -7.90 28.99
CA LEU A 266 -0.60 -8.88 28.35
C LEU A 266 0.17 -10.11 27.90
N THR A 267 -0.52 -11.24 27.88
CA THR A 267 -0.03 -12.54 27.39
C THR A 267 -0.50 -12.74 25.95
N PRO A 268 0.37 -12.62 24.91
CA PRO A 268 -0.06 -12.53 23.52
C PRO A 268 -0.88 -13.71 23.01
N ASP A 269 -0.65 -14.93 23.50
CA ASP A 269 -1.39 -16.14 23.09
C ASP A 269 -2.88 -16.12 23.47
N GLN A 270 -3.30 -15.25 24.40
CA GLN A 270 -4.72 -15.01 24.68
C GLN A 270 -5.44 -14.32 23.51
N PHE A 271 -4.70 -13.60 22.68
CA PHE A 271 -5.23 -12.83 21.55
C PHE A 271 -4.79 -13.39 20.20
N LEU A 272 -3.56 -13.85 20.07
CA LEU A 272 -2.97 -14.33 18.82
C LEU A 272 -2.71 -15.84 18.96
N PRO A 273 -3.60 -16.74 18.50
CA PRO A 273 -3.50 -18.17 18.79
C PRO A 273 -2.23 -18.88 18.25
N TRP A 274 -1.51 -18.22 17.34
CA TRP A 274 -0.23 -18.70 16.81
C TRP A 274 0.98 -18.18 17.60
N ALA A 275 0.77 -17.34 18.61
CA ALA A 275 1.81 -16.96 19.54
C ALA A 275 2.17 -18.12 20.47
N GLN A 276 3.44 -18.22 20.86
CA GLN A 276 3.84 -19.24 21.82
C GLN A 276 3.40 -18.84 23.24
N PRO A 277 2.82 -19.77 24.02
CA PRO A 277 2.44 -19.52 25.41
C PRO A 277 3.62 -19.04 26.26
N GLY A 278 3.30 -18.21 27.26
CA GLY A 278 4.28 -17.73 28.25
C GLY A 278 5.05 -16.47 27.83
N ALA A 279 4.78 -15.93 26.64
CA ALA A 279 5.26 -14.61 26.28
C ALA A 279 4.50 -13.51 27.07
N ASN A 280 5.21 -12.45 27.43
CA ASN A 280 4.62 -11.24 28.03
C ASN A 280 4.90 -10.05 27.12
N SER A 281 3.93 -9.15 27.00
CA SER A 281 4.02 -7.94 26.19
C SER A 281 3.65 -6.69 26.98
N MET A 282 4.28 -5.57 26.62
CA MET A 282 4.04 -4.26 27.22
C MET A 282 4.03 -3.18 26.15
N GLU A 283 3.45 -2.03 26.49
CA GLU A 283 3.61 -0.81 25.69
C GLU A 283 5.07 -0.37 25.65
N TRP A 284 5.46 0.25 24.56
CA TRP A 284 6.80 0.75 24.29
C TRP A 284 7.05 2.01 25.12
N ASP A 285 8.14 2.01 25.87
CA ASP A 285 8.61 3.16 26.62
C ASP A 285 9.80 3.78 25.90
N SER A 286 9.56 4.89 25.21
CA SER A 286 10.59 5.56 24.42
C SER A 286 11.69 6.20 25.26
N HIS A 287 11.44 6.50 26.53
CA HIS A 287 12.46 7.00 27.44
C HIS A 287 13.44 5.91 27.85
N ARG A 288 12.94 4.67 27.98
CA ARG A 288 13.75 3.52 28.39
C ARG A 288 14.44 2.83 27.22
N HIS A 289 13.76 2.71 26.08
CA HIS A 289 14.20 1.87 24.97
C HIS A 289 14.63 2.65 23.72
N GLY A 290 14.51 3.98 23.74
CA GLY A 290 14.74 4.83 22.57
C GLY A 290 13.49 4.97 21.69
N PRO A 291 13.58 5.70 20.57
CA PRO A 291 12.42 6.03 19.76
C PRO A 291 11.73 4.78 19.18
N ASN A 292 10.41 4.82 19.08
CA ASN A 292 9.66 3.91 18.21
C ASN A 292 9.93 4.35 16.77
N LEU A 293 10.65 3.53 16.01
CA LEU A 293 11.16 3.92 14.70
C LEU A 293 10.05 4.00 13.66
N LEU A 294 8.97 3.20 13.80
CA LEU A 294 7.80 3.30 12.95
C LEU A 294 7.04 4.60 13.20
N GLU A 295 6.78 4.94 14.45
CA GLU A 295 6.10 6.19 14.80
C GLU A 295 6.88 7.41 14.28
N GLN A 296 8.19 7.46 14.52
CA GLN A 296 9.06 8.52 14.02
C GLN A 296 9.01 8.63 12.49
N HIS A 297 9.01 7.48 11.79
CA HIS A 297 8.90 7.42 10.34
C HIS A 297 7.56 7.98 9.84
N LEU A 298 6.45 7.54 10.44
CA LEU A 298 5.11 8.00 10.08
C LEU A 298 4.94 9.51 10.32
N GLN A 299 5.46 10.04 11.43
CA GLN A 299 5.44 11.49 11.71
C GLN A 299 6.27 12.30 10.68
N THR A 300 7.41 11.75 10.24
CA THR A 300 8.25 12.37 9.21
C THR A 300 7.54 12.36 7.85
N MET A 301 6.84 11.26 7.53
CA MET A 301 6.02 11.16 6.33
C MET A 301 4.84 12.14 6.37
N GLU A 302 4.15 12.30 7.49
CA GLU A 302 3.03 13.25 7.65
C GLU A 302 3.48 14.71 7.53
N SER A 303 4.62 15.06 8.13
CA SER A 303 5.19 16.41 8.02
C SER A 303 5.71 16.73 6.62
N GLY A 304 6.24 15.75 5.88
CA GLY A 304 6.57 15.86 4.45
C GLY A 304 5.35 15.82 3.51
N SER A 305 4.29 15.12 3.90
CA SER A 305 3.05 14.92 3.14
C SER A 305 2.14 16.15 3.09
N LYS A 306 2.40 17.20 3.88
CA LYS A 306 1.72 18.50 3.72
C LYS A 306 1.94 19.15 2.33
N ARG A 307 2.74 18.54 1.44
CA ARG A 307 2.96 19.01 0.05
C ARG A 307 2.39 18.12 -1.06
N ASP A 308 1.94 16.89 -0.83
CA ASP A 308 1.66 15.96 -1.96
C ASP A 308 0.57 14.89 -1.70
N GLN A 309 -0.52 15.25 -1.02
CA GLN A 309 -1.59 14.32 -0.66
C GLN A 309 -2.77 14.38 -1.66
N LYS A 310 -2.62 13.81 -2.87
CA LYS A 310 -3.73 13.69 -3.86
C LYS A 310 -3.69 12.44 -4.77
N SER A 311 -3.21 11.29 -4.30
CA SER A 311 -3.32 10.05 -5.08
C SER A 311 -4.03 8.95 -4.30
N VAL A 312 -5.14 8.46 -4.83
CA VAL A 312 -5.85 7.26 -4.36
C VAL A 312 -5.06 6.02 -4.81
N ASP A 313 -4.65 5.20 -3.84
CA ASP A 313 -3.93 3.93 -4.03
C ASP A 313 -4.82 2.85 -4.67
N GLY A 314 -4.28 2.11 -5.63
CA GLY A 314 -4.97 1.03 -6.36
C GLY A 314 -5.28 -0.24 -5.56
N SER A 315 -5.17 -0.19 -4.23
CA SER A 315 -5.48 -1.26 -3.29
C SER A 315 -6.62 -0.94 -2.33
N SER A 316 -7.33 0.18 -2.50
CA SER A 316 -8.48 0.49 -1.65
C SER A 316 -9.58 -0.55 -1.82
N SER A 317 -10.32 -0.87 -0.75
CA SER A 317 -11.49 -1.73 -0.83
C SER A 317 -12.52 -1.19 -1.84
N LEU A 318 -12.59 0.13 -2.04
CA LEU A 318 -13.35 0.74 -3.12
C LEU A 318 -12.96 0.20 -4.50
N ALA A 319 -11.66 0.08 -4.80
CA ALA A 319 -11.17 -0.46 -6.08
C ALA A 319 -11.66 -1.90 -6.34
N VAL A 320 -11.62 -2.74 -5.30
CA VAL A 320 -12.06 -4.14 -5.39
C VAL A 320 -13.56 -4.21 -5.68
N VAL A 321 -14.36 -3.43 -4.95
CA VAL A 321 -15.80 -3.45 -5.08
C VAL A 321 -16.26 -2.87 -6.42
N LEU A 322 -15.62 -1.81 -6.89
CA LEU A 322 -15.94 -1.23 -8.21
C LEU A 322 -15.69 -2.23 -9.33
N ARG A 323 -14.56 -2.94 -9.30
CA ARG A 323 -14.26 -3.96 -10.30
C ARG A 323 -15.28 -5.12 -10.23
N GLU A 324 -15.58 -5.61 -9.04
CA GLU A 324 -16.60 -6.65 -8.84
C GLU A 324 -17.97 -6.20 -9.36
N LEU A 325 -18.39 -4.98 -9.03
CA LEU A 325 -19.66 -4.42 -9.46
C LEU A 325 -19.77 -4.32 -10.99
N ILE A 326 -18.72 -3.82 -11.65
CA ILE A 326 -18.68 -3.72 -13.13
C ILE A 326 -18.83 -5.09 -13.78
N LEU A 327 -18.06 -6.08 -13.32
CA LEU A 327 -18.03 -7.40 -13.92
C LEU A 327 -19.30 -8.20 -13.64
N THR A 328 -19.86 -8.09 -12.43
CA THR A 328 -21.05 -8.86 -12.02
C THR A 328 -22.36 -8.26 -12.54
N GLN A 329 -22.44 -6.94 -12.63
CA GLN A 329 -23.63 -6.24 -13.10
C GLN A 329 -23.58 -5.91 -14.60
N GLY A 330 -22.48 -6.23 -15.30
CA GLY A 330 -22.32 -5.99 -16.72
C GLY A 330 -22.40 -4.50 -17.08
N LEU A 331 -21.80 -3.63 -16.27
CA LEU A 331 -21.87 -2.18 -16.44
C LEU A 331 -21.06 -1.72 -17.66
N ARG A 332 -21.62 -0.84 -18.50
CA ARG A 332 -20.98 -0.41 -19.77
C ARG A 332 -20.88 1.09 -19.94
N LYS A 333 -21.78 1.87 -19.34
CA LYS A 333 -21.87 3.33 -19.46
C LYS A 333 -21.51 3.98 -18.12
N ILE A 334 -20.28 4.49 -18.03
CA ILE A 334 -19.72 5.04 -16.79
C ILE A 334 -19.41 6.54 -16.93
N VAL A 335 -19.83 7.33 -15.94
CA VAL A 335 -19.38 8.72 -15.77
C VAL A 335 -18.63 8.84 -14.43
N GLU A 336 -17.47 9.48 -14.46
CA GLU A 336 -16.63 9.75 -13.28
C GLU A 336 -16.29 11.25 -13.20
N THR A 337 -16.34 11.83 -12.00
CA THR A 337 -15.65 13.09 -11.68
C THR A 337 -14.40 12.76 -10.86
N GLY A 338 -13.36 13.61 -10.94
CA GLY A 338 -12.14 13.41 -10.14
C GLY A 338 -11.02 12.61 -10.81
N THR A 339 -10.81 12.72 -12.13
CA THR A 339 -9.80 11.89 -12.82
C THR A 339 -8.39 12.01 -12.24
N PHE A 340 -8.02 13.21 -11.76
CA PHE A 340 -6.68 13.58 -11.35
C PHE A 340 -5.64 13.19 -12.43
N ARG A 341 -4.64 12.37 -12.07
CA ARG A 341 -3.60 11.87 -12.97
C ARG A 341 -4.00 10.58 -13.70
N GLY A 342 -5.22 10.08 -13.49
CA GLY A 342 -5.76 8.88 -14.11
C GLY A 342 -5.22 7.55 -13.56
N CYS A 343 -4.36 7.58 -12.54
CA CYS A 343 -3.70 6.38 -12.01
C CYS A 343 -4.51 5.61 -10.96
N GLY A 344 -5.54 6.23 -10.38
CA GLY A 344 -6.38 5.64 -9.32
C GLY A 344 -7.67 5.03 -9.86
N THR A 345 -8.81 5.44 -9.30
CA THR A 345 -10.17 4.97 -9.63
C THR A 345 -10.45 4.91 -11.13
N SER A 346 -10.05 5.93 -11.89
CA SER A 346 -10.21 5.93 -13.35
C SER A 346 -9.55 4.74 -14.05
N SER A 347 -8.36 4.30 -13.60
CA SER A 347 -7.68 3.13 -14.17
C SER A 347 -8.36 1.82 -13.78
N ILE A 348 -8.92 1.74 -12.58
CA ILE A 348 -9.66 0.56 -12.11
C ILE A 348 -10.93 0.39 -12.94
N LEU A 349 -11.71 1.47 -13.11
CA LEU A 349 -12.90 1.48 -13.95
C LEU A 349 -12.57 1.11 -15.39
N ALA A 350 -11.53 1.73 -15.97
CA ALA A 350 -11.11 1.47 -17.35
C ALA A 350 -10.63 0.02 -17.56
N GLY A 351 -9.84 -0.52 -16.63
CA GLY A 351 -9.37 -1.90 -16.67
C GLY A 351 -10.50 -2.92 -16.50
N ALA A 352 -11.42 -2.68 -15.55
CA ALA A 352 -12.58 -3.56 -15.35
C ALA A 352 -13.49 -3.59 -16.58
N LEU A 353 -13.71 -2.43 -17.22
CA LEU A 353 -14.46 -2.34 -18.47
C LEU A 353 -13.74 -3.07 -19.63
N GLU A 354 -12.41 -2.98 -19.72
CA GLU A 354 -11.61 -3.72 -20.71
C GLU A 354 -11.82 -5.23 -20.58
N GLU A 355 -11.87 -5.74 -19.35
CA GLU A 355 -12.06 -7.16 -19.06
C GLU A 355 -13.43 -7.71 -19.50
N THR A 356 -14.47 -6.86 -19.59
CA THR A 356 -15.79 -7.31 -20.07
C THR A 356 -15.74 -7.80 -21.53
N GLY A 357 -14.81 -7.29 -22.33
CA GLY A 357 -14.74 -7.58 -23.77
C GLY A 357 -15.91 -6.99 -24.59
N GLU A 358 -16.73 -6.12 -23.99
CA GLU A 358 -17.93 -5.55 -24.60
C GLU A 358 -17.76 -4.10 -25.08
N LYS A 359 -18.78 -3.58 -25.77
CA LYS A 359 -18.83 -2.17 -26.16
C LYS A 359 -19.12 -1.28 -24.96
N VAL A 360 -18.09 -0.57 -24.50
CA VAL A 360 -18.12 0.29 -23.31
C VAL A 360 -17.97 1.78 -23.64
N SER A 361 -18.57 2.64 -22.82
CA SER A 361 -18.46 4.10 -22.88
C SER A 361 -18.09 4.64 -21.51
N MET A 362 -16.89 5.21 -21.38
CA MET A 362 -16.43 5.82 -20.14
C MET A 362 -16.10 7.30 -20.35
N HIS A 363 -16.69 8.15 -19.51
CA HIS A 363 -16.37 9.57 -19.44
C HIS A 363 -15.79 9.89 -18.06
N THR A 364 -14.66 10.58 -18.02
CA THR A 364 -14.06 11.05 -16.77
C THR A 364 -13.73 12.55 -16.87
N ILE A 365 -13.90 13.30 -15.78
CA ILE A 365 -13.79 14.77 -15.77
C ILE A 365 -12.67 15.22 -14.83
N GLU A 366 -11.78 16.06 -15.34
CA GLU A 366 -10.70 16.69 -14.58
C GLU A 366 -10.66 18.19 -14.82
N VAL A 367 -10.72 18.96 -13.74
CA VAL A 367 -10.76 20.42 -13.79
C VAL A 367 -9.38 21.04 -14.03
N ASN A 368 -8.30 20.44 -13.52
CA ASN A 368 -6.95 20.96 -13.65
C ASN A 368 -6.31 20.51 -14.98
N PRO A 369 -5.97 21.44 -15.90
CA PRO A 369 -5.39 21.09 -17.20
C PRO A 369 -4.03 20.39 -17.13
N LYS A 370 -3.27 20.51 -16.03
CA LYS A 370 -2.01 19.77 -15.84
C LYS A 370 -2.29 18.30 -15.52
N ASN A 371 -3.23 18.04 -14.62
CA ASN A 371 -3.67 16.70 -14.24
C ASN A 371 -4.35 16.00 -15.42
N HIS A 372 -5.25 16.70 -16.12
CA HIS A 372 -5.90 16.18 -17.32
C HIS A 372 -4.89 15.72 -18.38
N ARG A 373 -3.85 16.52 -18.64
CA ARG A 373 -2.75 16.14 -19.55
C ARG A 373 -1.98 14.92 -19.05
N ALA A 374 -1.77 14.80 -17.74
CA ALA A 374 -1.14 13.62 -17.15
C ALA A 374 -2.02 12.37 -17.31
N ALA A 375 -3.31 12.46 -17.01
CA ALA A 375 -4.28 11.38 -17.21
C ALA A 375 -4.36 10.94 -18.67
N CYS A 376 -4.41 11.90 -19.61
CA CYS A 376 -4.38 11.59 -21.03
C CYS A 376 -3.11 10.85 -21.46
N ARG A 377 -1.93 11.19 -20.91
CA ARG A 377 -0.69 10.44 -21.18
C ARG A 377 -0.74 9.04 -20.58
N HIS A 378 -1.25 8.91 -19.36
CA HIS A 378 -1.42 7.63 -18.68
C HIS A 378 -2.34 6.68 -19.45
N PHE A 379 -3.53 7.14 -19.81
CA PHE A 379 -4.49 6.34 -20.60
C PHE A 379 -3.94 5.97 -21.98
N ARG A 380 -3.19 6.88 -22.64
CA ARG A 380 -2.51 6.57 -23.91
C ARG A 380 -1.45 5.47 -23.74
N ALA A 381 -0.67 5.52 -22.67
CA ALA A 381 0.35 4.50 -22.39
C ALA A 381 -0.28 3.12 -22.14
N LYS A 382 -1.51 3.08 -21.60
CA LYS A 382 -2.31 1.86 -21.41
C LYS A 382 -3.08 1.40 -22.64
N GLY A 383 -3.14 2.19 -23.71
CA GLY A 383 -3.89 1.86 -24.91
C GLY A 383 -5.38 2.25 -24.88
N TRP A 384 -5.85 2.94 -23.85
CA TRP A 384 -7.24 3.34 -23.65
C TRP A 384 -7.57 4.69 -24.32
N ARG A 385 -7.34 4.80 -25.63
CA ARG A 385 -7.55 6.07 -26.36
C ARG A 385 -8.95 6.15 -26.99
N ARG A 386 -9.51 7.37 -27.06
CA ARG A 386 -10.67 7.70 -27.88
C ARG A 386 -10.47 7.20 -29.33
N GLY A 387 -11.28 6.24 -29.76
CA GLY A 387 -11.31 5.74 -31.13
C GLY A 387 -10.19 4.79 -31.55
N PHE A 388 -9.31 4.34 -30.64
CA PHE A 388 -8.31 3.31 -30.95
C PHE A 388 -7.88 2.62 -29.65
N TRP A 389 -8.71 1.69 -29.17
CA TRP A 389 -8.20 0.61 -28.32
C TRP A 389 -7.28 -0.23 -29.20
N ARG A 390 -6.00 -0.39 -28.83
CA ARG A 390 -5.14 -1.39 -29.49
C ARG A 390 -5.59 -2.78 -29.03
N MET A 391 -6.62 -3.32 -29.68
CA MET A 391 -6.93 -4.74 -29.66
C MET A 391 -7.29 -5.20 -31.08
N PRO A 392 -6.90 -6.42 -31.48
CA PRO A 392 -7.36 -7.01 -32.74
C PRO A 392 -8.87 -7.25 -32.64
N TRP A 393 -9.64 -6.59 -33.53
CA TRP A 393 -11.00 -6.94 -33.96
C TRP A 393 -12.06 -7.37 -32.91
N GLN A 394 -12.98 -6.45 -32.55
CA GLN A 394 -14.46 -6.55 -32.73
C GLN A 394 -15.36 -5.80 -31.71
N SER A 395 -14.90 -5.32 -30.54
CA SER A 395 -15.85 -4.83 -29.50
C SER A 395 -16.07 -3.31 -29.38
N GLY A 396 -15.22 -2.46 -29.94
CA GLY A 396 -15.46 -1.01 -30.10
C GLY A 396 -15.96 -0.22 -28.88
N GLY A 397 -15.13 -0.01 -27.84
CA GLY A 397 -15.41 0.91 -26.73
C GLY A 397 -14.61 2.22 -26.79
N PHE A 398 -14.87 3.19 -25.89
CA PHE A 398 -14.01 4.38 -25.75
C PHE A 398 -13.96 4.94 -24.31
N LEU A 399 -12.78 5.46 -23.93
CA LEU A 399 -12.57 6.29 -22.75
C LEU A 399 -12.30 7.72 -23.19
N GLN A 400 -13.02 8.68 -22.60
CA GLN A 400 -12.83 10.11 -22.86
C GLN A 400 -12.64 10.87 -21.54
N ALA A 401 -11.43 11.39 -21.35
CA ALA A 401 -11.11 12.36 -20.31
C ALA A 401 -11.44 13.78 -20.78
N TRP A 402 -12.28 14.51 -20.05
CA TRP A 402 -12.68 15.89 -20.33
C TRP A 402 -11.91 16.85 -19.43
N CYS A 403 -11.45 17.97 -20.00
CA CYS A 403 -10.76 19.02 -19.26
C CYS A 403 -11.75 20.16 -18.98
N GLY A 404 -12.05 20.43 -17.72
CA GLY A 404 -12.91 21.53 -17.29
C GLY A 404 -13.73 21.20 -16.05
N LEU A 405 -14.63 22.10 -15.70
CA LEU A 405 -15.45 22.00 -14.50
C LEU A 405 -16.64 21.04 -14.72
N SER A 406 -16.89 20.17 -13.74
CA SER A 406 -18.04 19.26 -13.72
C SER A 406 -19.38 20.02 -13.67
N LEU A 407 -19.43 21.11 -12.91
CA LEU A 407 -20.59 21.97 -12.70
C LEU A 407 -20.57 23.21 -13.60
N LYS A 408 -21.68 23.93 -13.72
CA LYS A 408 -21.64 25.32 -14.26
C LYS A 408 -20.90 26.20 -13.27
N ARG A 409 -20.16 27.19 -13.75
CA ARG A 409 -19.45 28.12 -12.84
C ARG A 409 -20.40 28.87 -11.90
N SER A 410 -21.61 29.18 -12.36
CA SER A 410 -22.65 29.84 -11.56
C SER A 410 -23.23 28.96 -10.45
N GLU A 411 -22.96 27.65 -10.47
CA GLU A 411 -23.43 26.68 -9.47
C GLU A 411 -22.36 26.40 -8.40
N LEU A 412 -21.15 26.94 -8.53
CA LEU A 412 -20.12 26.78 -7.50
C LEU A 412 -20.53 27.46 -6.20
N PRO A 413 -20.28 26.83 -5.04
CA PRO A 413 -20.62 27.42 -3.76
C PRO A 413 -19.85 28.72 -3.54
N SER A 414 -20.53 29.70 -2.95
CA SER A 414 -19.90 30.97 -2.55
C SER A 414 -18.84 30.72 -1.48
N ARG A 415 -17.90 31.67 -1.30
CA ARG A 415 -16.90 31.60 -0.21
C ARG A 415 -17.55 31.47 1.17
N GLU A 416 -18.67 32.15 1.38
CA GLU A 416 -19.43 32.06 2.62
C GLU A 416 -20.04 30.66 2.83
N THR A 417 -20.59 30.07 1.76
CA THR A 417 -21.09 28.70 1.78
C THR A 417 -19.99 27.70 2.10
N ILE A 418 -18.81 27.81 1.46
CA ILE A 418 -17.65 26.97 1.72
C ILE A 418 -17.26 27.08 3.20
N ARG A 419 -17.10 28.30 3.72
CA ARG A 419 -16.78 28.55 5.13
C ARG A 419 -17.79 27.91 6.08
N SER A 420 -19.09 28.08 5.81
CA SER A 420 -20.15 27.52 6.64
C SER A 420 -20.08 26.00 6.69
N ARG A 421 -19.97 25.34 5.53
CA ARG A 421 -19.87 23.88 5.45
C ARG A 421 -18.61 23.34 6.13
N CYS A 422 -17.47 24.02 5.98
CA CYS A 422 -16.24 23.63 6.66
C CYS A 422 -16.41 23.63 8.19
N ARG A 423 -17.03 24.68 8.74
CA ARG A 423 -17.32 24.77 10.19
C ARG A 423 -18.27 23.68 10.66
N GLU A 424 -19.28 23.36 9.84
CA GLU A 424 -20.21 22.28 10.15
C GLU A 424 -19.52 20.91 10.11
N ALA A 425 -18.68 20.67 9.10
CA ALA A 425 -17.91 19.44 8.95
C ALA A 425 -16.95 19.24 10.13
N GLU A 426 -16.23 20.28 10.55
CA GLU A 426 -15.37 20.24 11.73
C GLU A 426 -16.16 19.90 13.01
N LYS A 427 -17.35 20.48 13.20
CA LYS A 427 -18.23 20.15 14.35
C LYS A 427 -18.67 18.69 14.34
N LYS A 428 -18.87 18.11 13.16
CA LYS A 428 -19.19 16.68 12.96
C LYS A 428 -17.96 15.77 13.07
N GLY A 429 -16.76 16.32 13.26
CA GLY A 429 -15.50 15.55 13.28
C GLY A 429 -15.10 15.00 11.91
N LEU A 430 -15.60 15.60 10.83
CA LEU A 430 -15.28 15.21 9.46
C LEU A 430 -13.97 15.83 8.99
N TYR A 431 -13.33 15.17 8.02
CA TYR A 431 -12.14 15.72 7.40
C TYR A 431 -12.49 16.92 6.50
N VAL A 432 -11.62 17.93 6.55
CA VAL A 432 -11.71 19.14 5.75
C VAL A 432 -10.33 19.46 5.17
N ASP A 433 -10.25 19.65 3.86
CA ASP A 433 -8.99 20.03 3.22
C ASP A 433 -8.56 21.43 3.62
N PHE A 434 -7.25 21.65 3.60
CA PHE A 434 -6.59 22.93 3.86
C PHE A 434 -6.71 23.46 5.29
N ALA A 435 -5.73 24.30 5.64
CA ALA A 435 -5.69 24.99 6.93
C ALA A 435 -6.78 26.06 7.01
N ALA A 436 -7.36 26.24 8.20
CA ALA A 436 -8.53 27.10 8.43
C ALA A 436 -8.34 28.57 8.02
N ASP A 437 -7.10 29.05 7.93
CA ASP A 437 -6.73 30.43 7.59
C ASP A 437 -6.72 30.72 6.07
N ARG A 438 -6.67 29.70 5.22
CA ARG A 438 -6.61 29.85 3.75
C ARG A 438 -7.61 29.00 2.97
N ARG A 439 -8.45 28.26 3.67
CA ARG A 439 -9.28 27.19 3.11
C ARG A 439 -10.24 27.65 2.00
N GLU A 440 -10.90 28.79 2.13
CA GLU A 440 -11.84 29.27 1.09
C GLU A 440 -11.10 29.70 -0.18
N GLU A 441 -9.89 30.24 -0.05
CA GLU A 441 -9.04 30.58 -1.19
C GLU A 441 -8.54 29.30 -1.86
N ASP A 442 -8.06 28.34 -1.09
CA ASP A 442 -7.52 27.08 -1.58
C ASP A 442 -8.57 26.23 -2.30
N TYR A 443 -9.76 26.05 -1.73
CA TYR A 443 -10.88 25.42 -2.43
C TYR A 443 -11.28 26.19 -3.69
N GLY A 444 -11.33 27.52 -3.62
CA GLY A 444 -11.56 28.37 -4.79
C GLY A 444 -10.54 28.12 -5.91
N ARG A 445 -9.27 27.90 -5.55
CA ARG A 445 -8.20 27.57 -6.50
C ARG A 445 -8.39 26.20 -7.15
N GLU A 446 -8.89 25.20 -6.43
CA GLU A 446 -9.12 23.86 -7.00
C GLU A 446 -10.10 23.84 -8.16
N THR A 447 -11.14 24.67 -8.09
CA THR A 447 -12.16 24.80 -9.16
C THR A 447 -11.95 26.02 -10.05
N GLY A 448 -10.92 26.83 -9.78
CA GLY A 448 -10.67 28.13 -10.40
C GLY A 448 -10.05 28.10 -11.80
N PHE A 449 -9.88 26.92 -12.40
CA PHE A 449 -9.27 26.80 -13.73
C PHE A 449 -10.19 27.33 -14.83
N ARG A 450 -9.62 28.06 -15.79
CA ARG A 450 -10.32 28.50 -17.01
C ARG A 450 -10.54 27.30 -17.95
N GLY A 451 -11.67 27.29 -18.64
CA GLY A 451 -12.03 26.21 -19.56
C GLY A 451 -13.54 25.94 -19.60
N ALA A 452 -13.92 24.84 -20.25
CA ALA A 452 -15.31 24.38 -20.30
C ALA A 452 -15.86 24.10 -18.89
N ASP A 453 -17.17 24.26 -18.74
CA ASP A 453 -17.92 23.95 -17.53
C ASP A 453 -19.15 23.08 -17.87
N ASP A 454 -19.95 22.73 -16.87
CA ASP A 454 -21.14 21.85 -16.99
C ASP A 454 -20.81 20.48 -17.61
N LEU A 455 -19.60 19.97 -17.38
CA LEU A 455 -19.14 18.75 -18.01
C LEU A 455 -19.88 17.50 -17.51
N LEU A 456 -20.33 17.46 -16.25
CA LEU A 456 -21.08 16.33 -15.72
C LEU A 456 -22.40 16.14 -16.50
N ARG A 457 -23.19 17.21 -16.64
CA ARG A 457 -24.42 17.15 -17.46
C ARG A 457 -24.13 16.84 -18.92
N LYS A 458 -23.06 17.41 -19.49
CA LYS A 458 -22.65 17.13 -20.88
C LYS A 458 -22.22 15.67 -21.08
N CYS A 459 -21.67 15.00 -20.07
CA CYS A 459 -21.33 13.58 -20.12
C CYS A 459 -22.59 12.72 -19.97
N LEU A 460 -23.46 13.05 -19.01
CA LEU A 460 -24.74 12.36 -18.81
C LEU A 460 -25.62 12.41 -20.07
N ARG A 461 -25.77 13.59 -20.71
CA ARG A 461 -26.52 13.74 -21.97
C ARG A 461 -25.98 12.91 -23.13
N ARG A 462 -24.66 12.67 -23.17
CA ARG A 462 -24.05 11.78 -24.19
C ARG A 462 -24.42 10.32 -23.99
N MET A 463 -24.86 9.96 -22.80
CA MET A 463 -25.41 8.64 -22.47
C MET A 463 -26.94 8.68 -22.39
N GLU A 464 -27.57 9.66 -23.03
CA GLU A 464 -29.03 9.87 -23.02
C GLU A 464 -29.61 9.96 -21.60
N ASN A 465 -28.81 10.47 -20.66
CA ASN A 465 -29.16 10.54 -19.24
C ASN A 465 -29.41 9.18 -18.59
N ARG A 466 -28.90 8.09 -19.18
CA ARG A 466 -29.07 6.71 -18.71
C ARG A 466 -27.72 6.01 -18.48
N PRO A 467 -26.85 6.52 -17.59
CA PRO A 467 -25.63 5.81 -17.21
C PRO A 467 -25.96 4.53 -16.42
N ASP A 468 -25.05 3.55 -16.45
CA ASP A 468 -25.15 2.37 -15.59
C ASP A 468 -24.49 2.66 -14.23
N LEU A 469 -23.43 3.49 -14.23
CA LEU A 469 -22.73 3.93 -13.03
C LEU A 469 -22.27 5.39 -13.13
N VAL A 470 -22.45 6.12 -12.03
CA VAL A 470 -21.85 7.45 -11.83
C VAL A 470 -21.00 7.39 -10.56
N LEU A 471 -19.72 7.74 -10.70
CA LEU A 471 -18.79 7.92 -9.60
C LEU A 471 -18.52 9.40 -9.39
N LEU A 472 -18.76 9.87 -8.18
CA LEU A 472 -18.44 11.22 -7.74
C LEU A 472 -17.21 11.15 -6.83
N ASP A 473 -16.06 11.55 -7.36
CA ASP A 473 -14.84 11.85 -6.61
C ASP A 473 -14.55 13.35 -6.78
N SER A 474 -15.45 14.14 -6.20
CA SER A 474 -15.50 15.59 -6.39
C SER A 474 -14.29 16.30 -5.79
N ALA A 475 -14.04 17.54 -6.21
CA ALA A 475 -13.21 18.44 -5.39
C ALA A 475 -13.88 18.65 -4.01
N GLY A 476 -13.08 18.86 -2.96
CA GLY A 476 -13.53 18.69 -1.57
C GLY A 476 -14.72 19.55 -1.14
N HIS A 477 -15.01 20.65 -1.84
CA HIS A 477 -16.10 21.58 -1.54
C HIS A 477 -17.33 21.51 -2.47
N VAL A 478 -17.30 20.71 -3.54
CA VAL A 478 -18.36 20.71 -4.58
C VAL A 478 -19.16 19.41 -4.69
N GLY A 479 -18.90 18.44 -3.84
CA GLY A 479 -19.51 17.12 -3.98
C GLY A 479 -21.02 17.09 -3.72
N TRP A 480 -21.56 18.03 -2.95
CA TRP A 480 -23.00 18.21 -2.81
C TRP A 480 -23.65 18.67 -4.11
N GLU A 481 -23.07 19.68 -4.77
CA GLU A 481 -23.57 20.21 -6.03
C GLU A 481 -23.54 19.15 -7.14
N GLU A 482 -22.46 18.36 -7.24
CA GLU A 482 -22.40 17.24 -8.20
C GLU A 482 -23.47 16.18 -7.93
N PHE A 483 -23.72 15.86 -6.66
CA PHE A 483 -24.79 14.95 -6.26
C PHE A 483 -26.18 15.47 -6.64
N GLN A 484 -26.44 16.77 -6.48
CA GLN A 484 -27.69 17.38 -6.93
C GLN A 484 -27.88 17.26 -8.44
N VAL A 485 -26.81 17.49 -9.22
CA VAL A 485 -26.85 17.29 -10.68
C VAL A 485 -27.16 15.84 -11.03
N PHE A 486 -26.53 14.87 -10.36
CA PHE A 486 -26.83 13.45 -10.55
C PHE A 486 -28.32 13.16 -10.34
N CYS A 487 -28.89 13.60 -9.21
CA CYS A 487 -30.30 13.36 -8.86
C CYS A 487 -31.29 14.00 -9.83
N GLN A 488 -30.94 15.11 -10.47
CA GLN A 488 -31.79 15.82 -11.44
C GLN A 488 -31.70 15.21 -12.84
N GLU A 489 -30.52 14.73 -13.22
CA GLU A 489 -30.22 14.39 -14.61
C GLU A 489 -30.34 12.91 -14.91
N VAL A 490 -30.17 12.00 -13.94
CA VAL A 490 -30.21 10.55 -14.21
C VAL A 490 -31.65 10.05 -14.32
N LYS A 491 -31.97 9.42 -15.46
CA LYS A 491 -33.33 9.01 -15.87
C LYS A 491 -33.54 7.50 -15.93
N SER A 492 -32.54 6.70 -15.61
CA SER A 492 -32.64 5.25 -15.52
C SER A 492 -32.07 4.75 -14.20
N PRO A 493 -32.42 3.52 -13.83
CA PRO A 493 -31.76 2.88 -12.71
C PRO A 493 -30.23 2.91 -12.89
N CYS A 494 -29.51 3.40 -11.88
CA CYS A 494 -28.07 3.62 -11.91
C CYS A 494 -27.41 3.18 -10.59
N TRP A 495 -26.13 2.82 -10.65
CA TRP A 495 -25.27 2.74 -9.47
C TRP A 495 -24.62 4.11 -9.21
N LEU A 496 -24.75 4.62 -7.99
CA LEU A 496 -24.06 5.81 -7.53
C LEU A 496 -22.93 5.41 -6.59
N VAL A 497 -21.76 5.98 -6.82
CA VAL A 497 -20.59 5.83 -5.95
C VAL A 497 -20.17 7.21 -5.47
N LEU A 498 -20.07 7.39 -4.16
CA LEU A 498 -19.53 8.58 -3.51
C LEU A 498 -18.20 8.22 -2.86
N ASP A 499 -17.11 8.89 -3.25
CA ASP A 499 -15.80 8.74 -2.61
C ASP A 499 -15.58 9.80 -1.52
N ASP A 500 -14.92 9.44 -0.42
CA ASP A 500 -14.74 10.29 0.78
C ASP A 500 -16.06 10.77 1.43
N VAL A 501 -16.91 9.85 1.91
CA VAL A 501 -18.19 10.19 2.58
C VAL A 501 -18.06 10.66 4.04
N PHE A 502 -16.90 10.48 4.66
CA PHE A 502 -16.51 11.05 5.96
C PHE A 502 -15.60 12.28 5.80
N HIS A 503 -15.82 13.00 4.70
CA HIS A 503 -15.20 14.27 4.34
C HIS A 503 -16.31 15.29 4.04
N LEU A 504 -16.00 16.58 4.17
CA LEU A 504 -16.81 17.71 3.67
C LEU A 504 -17.41 17.51 2.26
N LYS A 505 -16.80 16.63 1.46
CA LYS A 505 -17.11 16.40 0.05
C LYS A 505 -18.51 15.80 -0.11
N HIS A 506 -18.79 14.75 0.67
CA HIS A 506 -19.98 13.93 0.47
C HIS A 506 -20.75 13.59 1.76
N ASP A 507 -20.44 14.21 2.91
CA ASP A 507 -21.24 13.98 4.13
C ASP A 507 -22.71 14.34 3.94
N VAL A 508 -22.98 15.52 3.36
CA VAL A 508 -24.34 16.00 3.09
C VAL A 508 -25.03 15.11 2.04
N SER A 509 -24.27 14.67 1.02
CA SER A 509 -24.76 13.74 -0.01
C SER A 509 -25.16 12.39 0.61
N LEU A 510 -24.37 11.86 1.55
CA LEU A 510 -24.67 10.62 2.25
C LEU A 510 -25.91 10.76 3.15
N GLU A 511 -26.07 11.88 3.85
CA GLU A 511 -27.29 12.16 4.62
C GLU A 511 -28.53 12.20 3.72
N ALA A 512 -28.44 12.80 2.54
CA ALA A 512 -29.53 12.84 1.57
C ALA A 512 -29.87 11.43 1.05
N ILE A 513 -28.87 10.61 0.71
CA ILE A 513 -29.06 9.21 0.31
C ILE A 513 -29.82 8.42 1.39
N ARG A 514 -29.51 8.63 2.68
CA ARG A 514 -30.18 7.93 3.79
C ARG A 514 -31.65 8.31 3.96
N ARG A 515 -32.06 9.50 3.50
CA ARG A 515 -33.42 10.03 3.66
C ARG A 515 -34.29 9.88 2.41
N ASP A 516 -33.68 9.61 1.26
CA ASP A 516 -34.38 9.54 -0.02
C ASP A 516 -34.69 8.07 -0.39
N PRO A 517 -35.97 7.68 -0.48
CA PRO A 517 -36.37 6.28 -0.73
C PRO A 517 -36.00 5.79 -2.14
N ARG A 518 -35.56 6.68 -3.04
CA ARG A 518 -35.01 6.32 -4.34
C ARG A 518 -33.64 5.63 -4.25
N PHE A 519 -32.98 5.69 -3.09
CA PHE A 519 -31.67 5.08 -2.88
C PHE A 519 -31.74 3.86 -1.98
N GLN A 520 -31.02 2.82 -2.38
CA GLN A 520 -30.71 1.68 -1.55
C GLN A 520 -29.20 1.61 -1.35
N ILE A 521 -28.72 1.83 -0.13
CA ILE A 521 -27.29 1.68 0.19
C ILE A 521 -26.93 0.20 0.09
N HIS A 522 -26.05 -0.13 -0.85
CA HIS A 522 -25.52 -1.47 -1.03
C HIS A 522 -24.28 -1.68 -0.17
N ARG A 523 -23.42 -0.66 -0.07
CA ARG A 523 -22.22 -0.72 0.76
C ARG A 523 -21.86 0.65 1.30
N LEU A 524 -21.42 0.68 2.56
CA LEU A 524 -20.87 1.86 3.22
C LEU A 524 -19.68 1.40 4.06
N GLU A 525 -18.48 1.88 3.70
CA GLU A 525 -17.23 1.49 4.37
C GLU A 525 -16.52 2.70 4.94
N LYS A 526 -15.76 2.48 6.03
CA LYS A 526 -15.00 3.53 6.73
C LYS A 526 -13.51 3.56 6.37
N GLU A 527 -13.07 2.82 5.35
CA GLU A 527 -11.66 2.83 4.94
C GLU A 527 -11.23 4.24 4.50
N LYS A 528 -10.11 4.75 5.03
CA LYS A 528 -9.63 6.14 4.83
C LYS A 528 -10.71 7.17 5.22
N PHE A 529 -11.26 7.91 4.25
CA PHE A 529 -12.38 8.84 4.47
C PHE A 529 -13.73 8.21 4.07
N GLY A 530 -13.76 6.91 3.81
CA GLY A 530 -14.93 6.10 3.52
C GLY A 530 -15.55 6.33 2.15
N TYR A 531 -16.38 5.38 1.72
CA TYR A 531 -17.14 5.51 0.48
C TYR A 531 -18.55 4.90 0.64
N CYS A 532 -19.47 5.34 -0.22
CA CYS A 532 -20.82 4.79 -0.29
C CYS A 532 -21.11 4.31 -1.72
N ILE A 533 -21.63 3.10 -1.83
CA ILE A 533 -22.19 2.55 -3.08
C ILE A 533 -23.67 2.36 -2.84
N ALA A 534 -24.48 3.07 -3.63
CA ALA A 534 -25.92 3.02 -3.55
C ALA A 534 -26.53 2.72 -4.91
N ARG A 535 -27.62 1.95 -4.91
CA ARG A 535 -28.46 1.76 -6.07
C ARG A 535 -29.49 2.89 -6.10
N PHE A 536 -29.59 3.60 -7.22
CA PHE A 536 -30.53 4.69 -7.42
C PHE A 536 -31.65 4.30 -8.40
N GLU A 537 -32.89 4.50 -8.00
CA GLU A 537 -34.10 4.32 -8.80
C GLU A 537 -34.76 5.70 -9.04
N PRO A 538 -34.78 6.23 -10.28
CA PRO A 538 -35.28 7.59 -10.54
C PRO A 538 -36.75 7.81 -10.17
N VAL A 539 -37.55 6.73 -10.22
CA VAL A 539 -38.94 6.70 -9.79
C VAL A 539 -38.98 5.96 -8.45
N ALA A 540 -39.52 6.60 -7.41
CA ALA A 540 -39.63 5.97 -6.11
C ALA A 540 -40.49 4.69 -6.22
N PRO A 541 -40.10 3.58 -5.56
CA PRO A 541 -40.96 2.41 -5.47
C PRO A 541 -42.29 2.83 -4.85
N ALA A 542 -43.40 2.31 -5.37
CA ALA A 542 -44.72 2.53 -4.77
C ALA A 542 -44.66 2.10 -3.29
N PRO A 543 -45.25 2.87 -2.36
CA PRO A 543 -45.26 2.47 -0.95
C PRO A 543 -45.91 1.09 -0.84
N SER A 544 -45.16 0.16 -0.24
CA SER A 544 -45.61 -1.20 0.06
C SER A 544 -46.69 -1.22 1.12
#